data_AF-A0A087U4H3-F1
#
_entry.id   AF-A0A087U4H3-F1
#
_cell.length_a   1.000
_cell.length_b   1.000
_cell.length_c   1.000
_cell.angle_alpha   90.00
_cell.angle_beta   90.00
_cell.angle_gamma   90.00
#
_symmetry.space_group_name_H-M   'P 1'
#
loop_
_entity.id
_entity.type
_entity.pdbx_description
1 polymer ?
#
loop_
_entity_poly.entity_id
_entity_poly.type
_entity_poly.pdbx_seq_one_letter_code
_entity_poly.pdbx_strand_id
1 'polypeptide(L)'
;MYTHVFPLHKIFHLWDTLLLGHSSFPLCIGVSILKQLRNNLLSYGFNECILMFSDMPEIDIQRCVQDSIKIFCSTPKSITYRVHENPSCNARLPFETNFKLSKEETAGDPDLMMSPVSLSELKSEMCPRISAEDLLDLLDLLPESRKRTKSQNIKLLVVDIRSPEEFCKGSLLKSINIPFSTAFAPDGTVDNIVLTSFKGKMITVIGSNKDKLVPEFAAKLVKCGYSRVCTLHGGVEVLRKTGM
;
A
#
# COMPACT_ATOMS: atom_id res chain seq x y z
N MET A 1 14.88 15.02 -10.48
CA MET A 1 14.73 13.58 -10.15
C MET A 1 14.98 12.76 -11.41
N TYR A 2 15.77 11.67 -11.35
CA TYR A 2 16.17 10.81 -12.49
C TYR A 2 17.10 11.40 -13.58
N THR A 3 17.64 12.61 -13.39
CA THR A 3 18.56 13.29 -14.34
C THR A 3 19.91 12.62 -14.49
N HIS A 4 20.32 11.87 -13.47
CA HIS A 4 21.55 11.08 -13.50
C HIS A 4 21.40 9.76 -14.28
N VAL A 5 20.18 9.40 -14.66
CA VAL A 5 19.84 8.11 -15.29
C VAL A 5 19.35 8.28 -16.72
N PHE A 6 18.47 9.25 -16.98
CA PHE A 6 17.85 9.40 -18.29
C PHE A 6 18.41 10.58 -19.08
N PRO A 7 18.55 10.43 -20.42
CA PRO A 7 18.90 11.54 -21.29
C PRO A 7 17.79 12.60 -21.29
N LEU A 8 18.15 13.85 -21.60
CA LEU A 8 17.26 15.00 -21.51
C LEU A 8 15.93 14.82 -22.25
N HIS A 9 15.94 14.27 -23.46
CA HIS A 9 14.71 14.08 -24.24
C HIS A 9 13.69 13.14 -23.57
N LYS A 10 14.15 12.14 -22.82
CA LYS A 10 13.28 11.24 -22.03
C LYS A 10 12.81 11.88 -20.74
N ILE A 11 13.65 12.73 -20.13
CA ILE A 11 13.35 13.28 -18.82
C ILE A 11 12.26 14.34 -18.83
N PHE A 12 12.18 15.15 -19.89
CA PHE A 12 11.11 16.14 -20.04
C PHE A 12 9.73 15.48 -20.02
N HIS A 13 9.55 14.42 -20.82
CA HIS A 13 8.30 13.66 -20.84
C HIS A 13 7.95 13.02 -19.48
N LEU A 14 8.96 12.56 -18.73
CA LEU A 14 8.75 12.04 -17.39
C LEU A 14 8.35 13.15 -16.41
N TRP A 15 9.00 14.32 -16.51
CA TRP A 15 8.79 15.47 -15.62
C TRP A 15 7.43 16.14 -15.83
N ASP A 16 6.91 16.16 -17.05
CA ASP A 16 5.56 16.69 -17.34
C ASP A 16 4.51 16.06 -16.43
N THR A 17 4.63 14.77 -16.14
CA THR A 17 3.72 14.07 -15.22
C THR A 17 4.21 14.10 -13.78
N LEU A 18 5.51 13.96 -13.55
CA LEU A 18 6.09 13.86 -12.21
C LEU A 18 5.90 15.16 -11.40
N LEU A 19 6.07 16.33 -12.02
CA LEU A 19 5.98 17.63 -11.34
C LEU A 19 4.53 17.99 -10.96
N LEU A 20 3.54 17.43 -11.66
CA LEU A 20 2.12 17.58 -11.36
C LEU A 20 1.63 16.58 -10.30
N GLY A 21 2.41 15.52 -10.05
CA GLY A 21 2.06 14.43 -9.14
C GLY A 21 2.28 14.76 -7.66
N HIS A 22 1.73 13.91 -6.79
CA HIS A 22 1.99 13.95 -5.36
C HIS A 22 3.46 13.60 -5.05
N SER A 23 3.97 14.00 -3.88
CA SER A 23 5.36 13.73 -3.45
C SER A 23 5.73 12.22 -3.41
N SER A 24 4.74 11.34 -3.35
CA SER A 24 4.89 9.88 -3.35
C SER A 24 4.89 9.28 -4.76
N PHE A 25 4.42 10.01 -5.77
CA PHE A 25 4.38 9.57 -7.17
C PHE A 25 5.75 9.14 -7.74
N PRO A 26 6.87 9.80 -7.41
CA PRO A 26 8.22 9.30 -7.63
C PRO A 26 8.45 7.82 -7.30
N LEU A 27 7.89 7.33 -6.19
CA LEU A 27 8.05 5.93 -5.78
C LEU A 27 7.37 5.00 -6.79
N CYS A 28 6.20 5.38 -7.31
CA CYS A 28 5.47 4.63 -8.33
C CYS A 28 6.25 4.59 -9.66
N ILE A 29 6.93 5.68 -10.02
CA ILE A 29 7.84 5.72 -11.18
C ILE A 29 8.99 4.74 -10.99
N GLY A 30 9.65 4.76 -9.82
CA GLY A 30 10.71 3.79 -9.51
C GLY A 30 10.24 2.34 -9.63
N VAL A 31 9.06 2.02 -9.09
CA VAL A 31 8.47 0.67 -9.22
C VAL A 31 8.16 0.33 -10.68
N SER A 32 7.68 1.28 -11.47
CA SER A 32 7.38 1.08 -12.89
C SER A 32 8.65 0.75 -13.70
N ILE A 33 9.75 1.46 -13.43
CA ILE A 33 11.07 1.17 -14.01
C ILE A 33 11.53 -0.25 -13.63
N LEU A 34 11.49 -0.60 -12.33
CA LEU A 34 11.87 -1.93 -11.86
C LEU A 34 11.01 -3.05 -12.49
N LYS A 35 9.73 -2.79 -12.76
CA LYS A 35 8.85 -3.75 -13.46
C LYS A 35 9.27 -3.98 -14.90
N GLN A 36 9.71 -2.94 -15.62
CA GLN A 36 10.23 -3.12 -16.99
C GLN A 36 11.54 -3.93 -16.99
N LEU A 37 12.38 -3.74 -15.96
CA LEU A 37 13.67 -4.44 -15.82
C LEU A 37 13.59 -5.82 -15.15
N ARG A 38 12.41 -6.23 -14.69
CA ARG A 38 12.22 -7.42 -13.85
C ARG A 38 12.85 -8.69 -14.42
N ASN A 39 12.65 -8.95 -15.71
CA ASN A 39 13.13 -10.19 -16.31
C ASN A 39 14.66 -10.26 -16.29
N ASN A 40 15.33 -9.14 -16.62
CA ASN A 40 16.79 -9.05 -16.59
C ASN A 40 17.32 -9.14 -15.17
N LEU A 41 16.67 -8.47 -14.21
CA LEU A 41 17.05 -8.51 -12.79
C LEU A 41 16.95 -9.91 -12.18
N LEU A 42 15.99 -10.72 -12.64
CA LEU A 42 15.81 -12.09 -12.14
C LEU A 42 16.75 -13.09 -12.84
N SER A 43 17.26 -12.78 -14.03
CA SER A 43 18.22 -13.63 -14.74
C SER A 43 19.67 -13.35 -14.38
N TYR A 44 20.00 -12.13 -13.94
CA TYR A 44 21.37 -11.67 -13.72
C TYR A 44 21.84 -11.90 -12.29
N GLY A 45 23.15 -12.16 -12.15
CA GLY A 45 23.84 -12.11 -10.87
C GLY A 45 24.03 -10.68 -10.35
N PHE A 46 24.53 -10.54 -9.12
CA PHE A 46 24.71 -9.24 -8.48
C PHE A 46 25.60 -8.27 -9.28
N ASN A 47 26.77 -8.74 -9.76
CA ASN A 47 27.71 -7.91 -10.51
C ASN A 47 27.12 -7.47 -11.87
N GLU A 48 26.40 -8.37 -12.55
CA GLU A 48 25.72 -8.06 -13.81
C GLU A 48 24.60 -7.05 -13.62
N CYS A 49 23.88 -7.11 -12.49
CA CYS A 49 22.89 -6.09 -12.13
C CYS A 49 23.53 -4.71 -11.91
N ILE A 50 24.71 -4.63 -11.29
CA ILE A 50 25.43 -3.35 -11.09
C ILE A 50 25.78 -2.72 -12.44
N LEU A 51 26.31 -3.53 -13.37
CA LEU A 51 26.63 -3.09 -14.73
C LEU A 51 25.36 -2.66 -15.46
N MET A 52 24.29 -3.45 -15.39
CA MET A 52 23.00 -3.11 -16.00
C MET A 52 22.42 -1.78 -15.48
N PHE A 53 22.54 -1.49 -14.18
CA PHE A 53 22.08 -0.21 -13.64
C PHE A 53 22.99 0.96 -14.02
N SER A 54 24.27 0.70 -14.30
CA SER A 54 25.23 1.70 -14.77
C SER A 54 25.00 2.04 -16.25
N ASP A 55 24.77 1.03 -17.08
CA ASP A 55 24.51 1.20 -18.51
C ASP A 55 23.07 1.66 -18.78
N MET A 56 22.17 1.39 -17.84
CA MET A 56 20.73 1.66 -17.90
C MET A 56 20.10 1.24 -19.24
N PRO A 57 19.62 -0.02 -19.37
CA PRO A 57 18.91 -0.48 -20.56
C PRO A 57 17.74 0.43 -20.95
N GLU A 58 17.31 0.32 -22.21
CA GLU A 58 16.29 1.20 -22.72
C GLU A 58 14.95 1.07 -21.96
N ILE A 59 14.50 2.18 -21.37
CA ILE A 59 13.18 2.30 -20.72
C ILE A 59 12.22 3.02 -21.66
N ASP A 60 11.01 2.46 -21.76
CA ASP A 60 9.85 3.12 -22.36
C ASP A 60 9.22 4.07 -21.35
N ILE A 61 9.40 5.37 -21.57
CA ILE A 61 8.91 6.43 -20.69
C ILE A 61 7.39 6.53 -20.72
N GLN A 62 6.75 6.34 -21.89
CA GLN A 62 5.30 6.44 -22.00
C GLN A 62 4.63 5.32 -21.20
N ARG A 63 5.08 4.08 -21.39
CA ARG A 63 4.63 2.94 -20.59
C ARG A 63 4.95 3.14 -19.11
N CYS A 64 6.15 3.67 -18.80
CA CYS A 64 6.56 3.94 -17.42
C CYS A 64 5.55 4.86 -16.72
N VAL A 65 5.20 5.99 -17.33
CA VAL A 65 4.24 6.95 -16.78
C VAL A 65 2.86 6.32 -16.62
N GLN A 66 2.33 5.63 -17.63
CA GLN A 66 1.02 4.98 -17.57
C GLN A 66 0.94 3.94 -16.44
N ASP A 67 1.94 3.08 -16.31
CA ASP A 67 1.98 2.07 -15.26
C ASP A 67 2.18 2.71 -13.87
N SER A 68 2.91 3.81 -13.77
CA SER A 68 3.07 4.57 -12.53
C SER A 68 1.76 5.17 -12.04
N ILE A 69 0.96 5.74 -12.94
CA ILE A 69 -0.38 6.26 -12.61
C ILE A 69 -1.28 5.13 -12.14
N LYS A 70 -1.30 3.97 -12.81
CA LYS A 70 -2.08 2.80 -12.38
C LYS A 70 -1.66 2.30 -11.00
N ILE A 71 -0.35 2.24 -10.73
CA ILE A 71 0.17 1.85 -9.42
C ILE A 71 -0.29 2.86 -8.37
N PHE A 72 -0.10 4.15 -8.64
CA PHE A 72 -0.48 5.23 -7.74
C PHE A 72 -1.98 5.21 -7.41
N CYS A 73 -2.86 5.13 -8.42
CA CYS A 73 -4.30 5.09 -8.21
C CYS A 73 -4.80 3.80 -7.53
N SER A 74 -4.06 2.70 -7.63
CA SER A 74 -4.40 1.42 -6.97
C SER A 74 -3.72 1.23 -5.61
N THR A 75 -2.97 2.22 -5.13
CA THR A 75 -2.24 2.18 -3.86
C THR A 75 -2.85 3.23 -2.90
N PRO A 76 -3.40 2.80 -1.75
CA PRO A 76 -3.89 3.70 -0.71
C PRO A 76 -2.82 4.70 -0.27
N LYS A 77 -3.20 5.94 0.03
CA LYS A 77 -2.27 7.05 0.30
C LYS A 77 -1.38 6.76 1.52
N SER A 78 -1.97 6.20 2.56
CA SER A 78 -1.31 5.82 3.82
C SER A 78 -0.17 4.81 3.65
N ILE A 79 -0.21 3.96 2.61
CA ILE A 79 0.90 3.02 2.32
C ILE A 79 2.21 3.76 2.00
N THR A 80 2.10 4.98 1.46
CA THR A 80 3.27 5.82 1.13
C THR A 80 3.63 6.84 2.21
N TYR A 81 3.06 6.69 3.42
CA TYR A 81 3.31 7.59 4.54
C TYR A 81 4.80 7.70 4.88
N ARG A 82 5.27 8.94 5.05
CA ARG A 82 6.63 9.26 5.47
C ARG A 82 6.58 10.35 6.54
N VAL A 83 7.22 10.09 7.67
CA VAL A 83 7.26 10.98 8.84
C VAL A 83 7.73 12.40 8.52
N HIS A 84 8.70 12.52 7.61
CA HIS A 84 9.30 13.80 7.23
C HIS A 84 8.73 14.38 5.93
N GLU A 85 7.57 13.88 5.49
CA GLU A 85 6.89 14.45 4.34
C GLU A 85 6.46 15.89 4.65
N ASN A 86 6.67 16.80 3.68
CA ASN A 86 6.28 18.18 3.84
C ASN A 86 4.73 18.28 3.88
N PRO A 87 4.12 18.73 4.99
CA PRO A 87 2.67 18.75 5.15
C PRO A 87 1.96 19.67 4.13
N SER A 88 2.68 20.61 3.49
CA SER A 88 2.14 21.45 2.42
C SER A 88 1.87 20.72 1.10
N CYS A 89 2.35 19.48 0.93
CA CYS A 89 2.13 18.66 -0.26
C CYS A 89 0.77 17.94 -0.28
N ASN A 90 0.12 17.76 0.87
CA ASN A 90 -1.17 17.05 1.00
C ASN A 90 -2.35 17.76 0.30
N ALA A 91 -2.19 19.04 -0.06
CA ALA A 91 -3.25 19.86 -0.65
C ALA A 91 -3.32 19.78 -2.19
N ARG A 92 -2.37 19.12 -2.86
CA ARG A 92 -2.37 19.01 -4.32
C ARG A 92 -3.00 17.69 -4.75
N LEU A 93 -4.23 17.74 -5.25
CA LEU A 93 -4.80 16.65 -6.03
C LEU A 93 -3.92 16.41 -7.26
N PRO A 94 -3.45 15.18 -7.52
CA PRO A 94 -2.73 14.88 -8.76
C PRO A 94 -3.73 14.88 -9.93
N PHE A 95 -3.38 15.61 -10.99
CA PHE A 95 -4.20 15.84 -12.20
C PHE A 95 -5.47 16.67 -11.94
N GLU A 96 -5.53 17.87 -12.51
CA GLU A 96 -6.57 18.85 -12.28
C GLU A 96 -7.99 18.27 -12.47
N THR A 97 -8.76 18.26 -11.39
CA THR A 97 -10.14 18.72 -11.43
C THR A 97 -10.22 19.92 -10.49
N ASN A 98 -10.62 21.06 -11.03
CA ASN A 98 -10.76 22.34 -10.34
C ASN A 98 -11.67 22.22 -9.11
N PHE A 99 -11.13 21.82 -7.97
CA PHE A 99 -11.85 21.83 -6.70
C PHE A 99 -10.93 22.36 -5.60
N LYS A 100 -11.25 23.57 -5.13
CA LYS A 100 -10.65 24.15 -3.93
C LYS A 100 -11.14 23.31 -2.74
N LEU A 101 -10.28 22.48 -2.18
CA LEU A 101 -10.53 21.88 -0.88
C LEU A 101 -10.24 22.95 0.18
N SER A 102 -11.28 23.42 0.87
CA SER A 102 -11.16 24.36 1.98
C SER A 102 -10.26 23.77 3.06
N LYS A 103 -9.35 24.60 3.57
CA LYS A 103 -8.29 24.28 4.55
C LYS A 103 -8.81 23.87 5.94
N GLU A 104 -10.12 23.79 6.14
CA GLU A 104 -10.76 23.83 7.46
C GLU A 104 -11.47 22.52 7.87
N GLU A 105 -11.53 21.49 7.02
CA GLU A 105 -12.21 20.21 7.33
C GLU A 105 -11.27 18.99 7.52
N THR A 106 -9.95 19.19 7.45
CA THR A 106 -8.94 18.11 7.54
C THR A 106 -8.57 17.68 8.97
N ALA A 107 -9.41 17.91 9.96
CA ALA A 107 -9.25 17.29 11.28
C ALA A 107 -9.84 15.86 11.25
N GLY A 108 -9.17 14.97 10.51
CA GLY A 108 -9.39 13.53 10.67
C GLY A 108 -9.06 13.14 12.12
N ASP A 109 -9.70 12.09 12.62
CA ASP A 109 -9.38 11.57 13.95
C ASP A 109 -7.90 11.14 13.96
N PRO A 110 -7.04 11.77 14.80
CA PRO A 110 -5.60 11.50 14.81
C PRO A 110 -5.29 10.03 15.12
N ASP A 111 -6.19 9.32 15.81
CA ASP A 111 -6.02 7.90 16.10
C ASP A 111 -6.18 7.02 14.85
N LEU A 112 -6.93 7.48 13.83
CA LEU A 112 -7.15 6.74 12.59
C LEU A 112 -6.06 6.96 11.54
N MET A 113 -5.17 7.93 11.76
CA MET A 113 -4.09 8.29 10.85
C MET A 113 -2.83 7.45 11.10
N MET A 114 -1.88 7.53 10.16
CA MET A 114 -0.57 6.92 10.34
C MET A 114 0.24 7.67 11.40
N SER A 115 1.01 6.92 12.19
CA SER A 115 1.98 7.47 13.13
C SER A 115 3.40 6.91 12.85
N PRO A 116 4.46 7.62 13.28
CA PRO A 116 5.83 7.14 13.15
C PRO A 116 6.02 5.76 13.78
N VAL A 117 6.69 4.87 13.04
CA VAL A 117 7.08 3.52 13.51
C VAL A 117 8.60 3.51 13.68
N SER A 118 9.13 2.72 14.62
CA SER A 118 10.58 2.65 14.81
C SER A 118 11.28 2.06 13.58
N LEU A 119 12.54 2.45 13.37
CA LEU A 119 13.33 1.94 12.24
C LEU A 119 13.58 0.43 12.34
N SER A 120 13.69 -0.11 13.55
CA SER A 120 13.80 -1.56 13.80
C SER A 120 12.55 -2.31 13.36
N GLU A 121 11.37 -1.80 13.68
CA GLU A 121 10.10 -2.41 13.27
C GLU A 121 9.93 -2.30 11.75
N LEU A 122 10.18 -1.13 11.17
CA LEU A 122 10.05 -0.92 9.72
C LEU A 122 10.95 -1.86 8.91
N LYS A 123 12.17 -2.15 9.38
CA LYS A 123 13.09 -3.11 8.75
C LYS A 123 12.67 -4.57 8.90
N SER A 124 11.84 -4.89 9.89
CA SER A 124 11.37 -6.25 10.15
C SER A 124 10.14 -6.63 9.33
N GLU A 125 9.41 -5.63 8.80
CA GLU A 125 8.18 -5.82 8.07
C GLU A 125 8.43 -6.10 6.58
N MET A 126 7.71 -7.07 6.02
CA MET A 126 7.79 -7.47 4.61
C MET A 126 6.68 -6.84 3.75
N CYS A 127 5.72 -6.16 4.37
CA CYS A 127 4.56 -5.57 3.74
C CYS A 127 4.26 -4.19 4.36
N PRO A 128 3.64 -3.27 3.61
CA PRO A 128 3.29 -1.96 4.13
C PRO A 128 2.11 -2.01 5.11
N ARG A 129 1.96 -0.93 5.88
CA ARG A 129 0.80 -0.66 6.73
C ARG A 129 -0.20 0.26 6.02
N ILE A 130 -1.49 0.05 6.26
CA ILE A 130 -2.59 0.93 5.84
C ILE A 130 -3.17 1.62 7.08
N SER A 131 -3.56 2.90 6.95
CA SER A 131 -4.26 3.61 8.03
C SER A 131 -5.69 3.10 8.20
N ALA A 132 -6.27 3.31 9.38
CA ALA A 132 -7.67 3.00 9.61
C ALA A 132 -8.59 3.91 8.77
N GLU A 133 -8.23 5.18 8.59
CA GLU A 133 -8.97 6.11 7.74
C GLU A 133 -9.07 5.59 6.28
N ASP A 134 -7.93 5.23 5.67
CA ASP A 134 -7.93 4.72 4.29
C ASP A 134 -8.66 3.38 4.18
N LEU A 135 -8.53 2.51 5.20
CA LEU A 135 -9.24 1.23 5.23
C LEU A 135 -10.77 1.43 5.25
N LEU A 136 -11.26 2.36 6.07
CA LEU A 136 -12.70 2.67 6.16
C LEU A 136 -13.22 3.33 4.87
N ASP A 137 -12.43 4.19 4.23
CA ASP A 137 -12.75 4.79 2.93
C ASP A 137 -12.90 3.71 1.84
N LEU A 138 -11.96 2.76 1.77
CA LEU A 138 -12.00 1.63 0.83
C LEU A 138 -13.18 0.68 1.05
N LEU A 139 -13.70 0.59 2.28
CA LEU A 139 -14.85 -0.25 2.62
C LEU A 139 -16.19 0.49 2.46
N ASP A 140 -16.18 1.75 2.03
CA ASP A 140 -17.33 2.66 1.99
C ASP A 140 -18.01 2.85 3.36
N LEU A 141 -17.23 2.79 4.46
CA LEU A 141 -17.74 2.92 5.83
C LEU A 141 -17.58 4.35 6.38
N LEU A 142 -16.86 5.23 5.69
CA LEU A 142 -16.79 6.64 6.06
C LEU A 142 -18.06 7.41 5.61
N PRO A 143 -18.51 8.42 6.39
CA PRO A 143 -19.58 9.32 5.98
C PRO A 143 -19.25 10.02 4.66
N GLU A 144 -20.26 10.34 3.84
CA GLU A 144 -20.09 11.02 2.54
C GLU A 144 -19.28 12.33 2.65
N SER A 145 -19.35 13.02 3.78
CA SER A 145 -18.56 14.24 4.05
C SER A 145 -17.06 14.00 4.20
N ARG A 146 -16.62 12.77 4.48
CA ARG A 146 -15.21 12.39 4.65
C ARG A 146 -14.65 11.52 3.53
N LYS A 147 -15.49 11.14 2.54
CA LYS A 147 -15.05 10.32 1.40
C LYS A 147 -14.09 11.10 0.52
N ARG A 148 -12.89 10.57 0.32
CA ARG A 148 -11.86 11.21 -0.51
C ARG A 148 -11.92 10.67 -1.92
N THR A 149 -12.67 11.32 -2.83
CA THR A 149 -12.77 11.02 -4.29
C THR A 149 -13.07 9.55 -4.62
N LYS A 150 -14.24 9.24 -5.20
CA LYS A 150 -14.67 7.89 -5.67
C LYS A 150 -13.53 6.87 -5.68
N SER A 151 -13.41 6.12 -4.58
CA SER A 151 -12.45 5.03 -4.48
C SER A 151 -12.64 4.18 -5.73
N GLN A 152 -11.60 4.06 -6.56
CA GLN A 152 -11.66 3.12 -7.66
C GLN A 152 -12.03 1.76 -7.07
N ASN A 153 -12.82 0.94 -7.77
CA ASN A 153 -13.34 -0.36 -7.30
C ASN A 153 -12.21 -1.36 -6.95
N ILE A 154 -11.43 -1.08 -5.90
CA ILE A 154 -10.36 -1.92 -5.39
C ILE A 154 -11.06 -3.04 -4.64
N LYS A 155 -11.04 -4.24 -5.22
CA LYS A 155 -11.52 -5.44 -4.52
C LYS A 155 -10.57 -5.71 -3.35
N LEU A 156 -11.06 -5.41 -2.15
CA LEU A 156 -10.36 -5.56 -0.88
C LEU A 156 -10.92 -6.76 -0.12
N LEU A 157 -10.02 -7.57 0.45
CA LEU A 157 -10.34 -8.57 1.46
C LEU A 157 -9.75 -8.14 2.80
N VAL A 158 -10.56 -8.09 3.84
CA VAL A 158 -10.08 -7.85 5.21
C VAL A 158 -10.09 -9.16 5.98
N VAL A 159 -8.94 -9.57 6.47
CA VAL A 159 -8.73 -10.84 7.17
C VAL A 159 -8.39 -10.56 8.63
N ASP A 160 -9.30 -10.91 9.53
CA ASP A 160 -9.08 -10.85 10.97
C ASP A 160 -8.47 -12.16 11.46
N ILE A 161 -7.24 -12.10 11.97
CA ILE A 161 -6.49 -13.27 12.42
C ILE A 161 -6.65 -13.58 13.90
N ARG A 162 -7.45 -12.79 14.63
CA ARG A 162 -7.75 -13.03 16.05
C ARG A 162 -8.53 -14.32 16.23
N SER A 163 -8.62 -14.78 17.48
CA SER A 163 -9.42 -15.95 17.80
C SER A 163 -10.90 -15.72 17.48
N PRO A 164 -11.68 -16.77 17.16
CA PRO A 164 -13.11 -16.64 16.89
C PRO A 164 -13.88 -15.97 18.03
N GLU A 165 -13.46 -16.19 19.28
CA GLU A 165 -14.08 -15.58 20.46
C GLU A 165 -13.87 -14.06 20.51
N GLU A 166 -12.69 -13.58 20.13
CA GLU A 166 -12.42 -12.14 20.05
C GLU A 166 -13.09 -11.48 18.86
N PHE A 167 -13.21 -12.20 17.75
CA PHE A 167 -13.92 -11.74 16.56
C PHE A 167 -15.42 -11.57 16.84
N CYS A 168 -16.03 -12.54 17.54
CA CYS A 168 -17.44 -12.49 17.93
C CYS A 168 -17.77 -11.35 18.91
N LYS A 169 -16.80 -10.91 19.73
CA LYS A 169 -16.99 -9.76 20.64
C LYS A 169 -17.08 -8.42 19.90
N GLY A 170 -16.60 -8.36 18.66
CA GLY A 170 -16.56 -7.15 17.85
C GLY A 170 -15.56 -7.31 16.71
N SER A 171 -16.03 -7.07 15.48
CA SER A 171 -15.26 -7.23 14.26
C SER A 171 -15.59 -6.14 13.27
N LEU A 172 -14.63 -5.82 12.40
CA LEU A 172 -14.85 -4.82 11.36
C LEU A 172 -15.88 -5.34 10.34
N LEU A 173 -16.82 -4.49 9.94
CA LEU A 173 -17.79 -4.85 8.91
C LEU A 173 -17.09 -5.28 7.61
N LYS A 174 -17.58 -6.34 6.96
CA LYS A 174 -17.01 -6.97 5.75
C LYS A 174 -15.65 -7.64 5.96
N SER A 175 -15.16 -7.75 7.20
CA SER A 175 -14.01 -8.61 7.51
C SER A 175 -14.43 -10.09 7.65
N ILE A 176 -13.48 -10.98 7.38
CA ILE A 176 -13.62 -12.42 7.59
C ILE A 176 -12.65 -12.88 8.67
N ASN A 177 -13.08 -13.79 9.53
CA ASN A 177 -12.19 -14.38 10.51
C ASN A 177 -11.43 -15.56 9.90
N ILE A 178 -10.11 -15.46 9.85
CA ILE A 178 -9.21 -16.58 9.50
C ILE A 178 -8.09 -16.59 10.55
N PRO A 179 -8.28 -17.32 11.66
CA PRO A 179 -7.27 -17.43 12.70
C PRO A 179 -5.95 -17.98 12.15
N PHE A 180 -4.83 -17.46 12.66
CA PHE A 180 -3.48 -17.84 12.23
C PHE A 180 -3.26 -19.37 12.22
N SER A 181 -3.79 -20.07 13.22
CA SER A 181 -3.68 -21.53 13.40
C SER A 181 -4.34 -22.35 12.29
N THR A 182 -5.26 -21.77 11.53
CA THR A 182 -6.07 -22.47 10.50
C THR A 182 -5.80 -21.99 9.08
N ALA A 183 -5.01 -20.93 8.91
CA ALA A 183 -4.82 -20.31 7.59
C ALA A 183 -3.79 -21.01 6.71
N PHE A 184 -2.88 -21.77 7.30
CA PHE A 184 -1.76 -22.40 6.62
C PHE A 184 -1.70 -23.89 6.92
N ALA A 185 -1.41 -24.68 5.89
CA ALA A 185 -1.11 -26.10 6.01
C ALA A 185 0.26 -26.30 6.71
N PRO A 186 0.56 -27.53 7.20
CA PRO A 186 1.83 -27.83 7.86
C PRO A 186 3.08 -27.57 7.00
N ASP A 187 2.93 -27.57 5.67
CA ASP A 187 3.99 -27.24 4.70
C ASP A 187 4.17 -25.72 4.49
N GLY A 188 3.35 -24.90 5.14
CA GLY A 188 3.36 -23.44 5.04
C GLY A 188 2.59 -22.87 3.84
N THR A 189 1.89 -23.71 3.07
CA THR A 189 1.00 -23.24 2.00
C THR A 189 -0.31 -22.69 2.56
N VAL A 190 -0.99 -21.83 1.80
CA VAL A 190 -2.28 -21.26 2.22
C VAL A 190 -3.37 -22.31 2.03
N ASP A 191 -4.01 -22.71 3.14
CA ASP A 191 -5.08 -23.71 3.17
C ASP A 191 -6.44 -23.04 3.45
N ASN A 192 -6.80 -22.09 2.59
CA ASN A 192 -8.07 -21.40 2.69
C ASN A 192 -8.57 -20.95 1.31
N ILE A 193 -9.76 -21.43 0.92
CA ILE A 193 -10.37 -21.18 -0.39
C ILE A 193 -10.59 -19.68 -0.63
N VAL A 194 -11.00 -18.94 0.40
CA VAL A 194 -11.26 -17.50 0.28
C VAL A 194 -9.96 -16.75 0.01
N LEU A 195 -8.91 -17.01 0.78
CA LEU A 195 -7.59 -16.41 0.52
C LEU A 195 -7.13 -16.73 -0.90
N THR A 196 -7.18 -17.99 -1.32
CA THR A 196 -6.80 -18.42 -2.68
C THR A 196 -7.55 -17.66 -3.78
N SER A 197 -8.84 -17.39 -3.60
CA SER A 197 -9.66 -16.61 -4.55
C SER A 197 -9.29 -15.12 -4.66
N PHE A 198 -8.51 -14.60 -3.71
CA PHE A 198 -8.02 -13.23 -3.65
C PHE A 198 -6.55 -13.07 -4.05
N LYS A 199 -5.91 -14.11 -4.59
CA LYS A 199 -4.54 -13.99 -5.14
C LYS A 199 -4.47 -12.89 -6.20
N GLY A 200 -3.56 -11.93 -6.03
CA GLY A 200 -3.39 -10.78 -6.92
C GLY A 200 -4.26 -9.56 -6.58
N LYS A 201 -5.20 -9.67 -5.62
CA LYS A 201 -6.04 -8.57 -5.13
C LYS A 201 -5.50 -8.03 -3.80
N MET A 202 -6.07 -6.94 -3.30
CA MET A 202 -5.65 -6.34 -2.04
C MET A 202 -6.16 -7.17 -0.86
N ILE A 203 -5.26 -7.48 0.08
CA ILE A 203 -5.58 -8.21 1.31
C ILE A 203 -5.05 -7.39 2.48
N THR A 204 -5.93 -6.94 3.36
CA THR A 204 -5.57 -6.27 4.62
C THR A 204 -5.68 -7.27 5.75
N VAL A 205 -4.58 -7.54 6.43
CA VAL A 205 -4.52 -8.41 7.61
C VAL A 205 -4.72 -7.53 8.85
N ILE A 206 -5.71 -7.87 9.66
CA ILE A 206 -6.03 -7.17 10.91
C ILE A 206 -5.89 -8.12 12.09
N GLY A 207 -5.44 -7.59 13.22
CA GLY A 207 -5.34 -8.29 14.48
C GLY A 207 -5.05 -7.32 15.62
N SER A 208 -4.86 -7.85 16.82
CA SER A 208 -4.44 -7.06 17.98
C SER A 208 -3.06 -6.46 17.74
N ASN A 209 -2.88 -5.18 18.09
CA ASN A 209 -1.57 -4.51 17.99
C ASN A 209 -0.52 -5.07 18.96
N LYS A 210 -0.92 -5.87 19.94
CA LYS A 210 -0.04 -6.51 20.91
C LYS A 210 0.63 -7.76 20.34
N ASP A 211 0.04 -8.33 19.30
CA ASP A 211 0.47 -9.61 18.76
C ASP A 211 1.39 -9.41 17.56
N LYS A 212 2.57 -10.02 17.62
CA LYS A 212 3.49 -10.09 16.47
C LYS A 212 3.02 -11.02 15.35
N LEU A 213 1.83 -11.62 15.50
CA LEU A 213 1.23 -12.56 14.56
C LEU A 213 0.82 -11.87 13.25
N VAL A 214 0.37 -10.61 13.30
CA VAL A 214 -0.08 -9.86 12.12
C VAL A 214 1.02 -9.70 11.06
N PRO A 215 2.21 -9.15 11.39
CA PRO A 215 3.30 -9.05 10.41
C PRO A 215 3.82 -10.43 9.99
N GLU A 216 3.82 -11.44 10.87
CA GLU A 216 4.23 -12.80 10.50
C GLU A 216 3.26 -13.44 9.48
N PHE A 217 1.96 -13.29 9.71
CA PHE A 217 0.91 -13.79 8.81
C PHE A 217 1.03 -13.15 7.43
N ALA A 218 1.19 -11.83 7.40
CA ALA A 218 1.36 -11.09 6.16
C ALA A 218 2.66 -11.50 5.44
N ALA A 219 3.76 -11.70 6.16
CA ALA A 219 5.01 -12.20 5.58
C ALA A 219 4.87 -13.61 4.98
N LYS A 220 4.11 -14.51 5.62
CA LYS A 220 3.81 -15.84 5.06
C LYS A 220 2.99 -15.73 3.77
N LEU A 221 1.96 -14.88 3.73
CA LEU A 221 1.20 -14.63 2.50
C LEU A 221 2.11 -14.14 1.36
N VAL A 222 3.00 -13.18 1.64
CA VAL A 222 3.95 -12.66 0.64
C VAL A 222 4.87 -13.77 0.12
N LYS A 223 5.38 -14.65 1.01
CA LYS A 223 6.19 -15.82 0.63
C LYS A 223 5.43 -16.83 -0.23
N CYS A 224 4.12 -16.98 -0.01
CA CYS A 224 3.23 -17.80 -0.85
C CYS A 224 2.87 -17.13 -2.20
N GLY A 225 3.44 -15.97 -2.51
CA GLY A 225 3.26 -15.26 -3.77
C GLY A 225 1.98 -14.41 -3.83
N TYR A 226 1.42 -14.04 -2.68
CA TYR A 226 0.34 -13.05 -2.63
C TYR A 226 0.93 -11.64 -2.73
N SER A 227 0.54 -10.92 -3.77
CA SER A 227 0.86 -9.50 -3.94
C SER A 227 -0.18 -8.62 -3.26
N ARG A 228 0.14 -7.34 -2.98
CA ARG A 228 -0.79 -6.33 -2.43
C ARG A 228 -1.35 -6.70 -1.05
N VAL A 229 -0.52 -7.33 -0.22
CA VAL A 229 -0.82 -7.58 1.20
C VAL A 229 -0.40 -6.36 2.01
N CYS A 230 -1.24 -5.91 2.93
CA CYS A 230 -0.92 -4.87 3.91
C CYS A 230 -1.49 -5.22 5.28
N THR A 231 -1.01 -4.52 6.31
CA THR A 231 -1.46 -4.69 7.70
C THR A 231 -2.12 -3.41 8.21
N LEU A 232 -3.08 -3.51 9.13
CA LEU A 232 -3.70 -2.33 9.73
C LEU A 232 -2.75 -1.67 10.74
N HIS A 233 -2.48 -0.37 10.56
CA HIS A 233 -1.72 0.42 11.51
C HIS A 233 -2.46 0.57 12.83
N GLY A 234 -1.79 0.28 13.95
CA GLY A 234 -2.36 0.40 15.30
C GLY A 234 -3.33 -0.73 15.69
N GLY A 235 -3.57 -1.71 14.82
CA GLY A 235 -4.40 -2.90 15.09
C GLY A 235 -5.89 -2.60 15.17
N VAL A 236 -6.66 -3.63 15.55
CA VAL A 236 -8.14 -3.53 15.69
C VAL A 236 -8.54 -2.55 16.80
N GLU A 237 -7.65 -2.27 17.75
CA GLU A 237 -7.87 -1.31 18.84
C GLU A 237 -8.21 0.10 18.34
N VAL A 238 -7.62 0.53 17.23
CA VAL A 238 -7.87 1.83 16.61
C VAL A 238 -9.31 1.93 16.11
N LEU A 239 -9.88 0.83 15.61
CA LEU A 239 -11.25 0.78 15.09
C LEU A 239 -12.30 0.83 16.21
N ARG A 240 -12.00 0.27 17.40
CA ARG A 240 -12.96 0.28 18.54
C ARG A 240 -13.40 1.69 18.93
N LYS A 241 -12.52 2.68 18.77
CA LYS A 241 -12.81 4.09 19.10
C LYS A 241 -13.86 4.71 18.16
N THR A 242 -14.08 4.12 16.99
CA THR A 242 -15.08 4.60 16.02
C THR A 242 -16.50 4.12 16.32
N GLY A 243 -16.69 3.29 17.35
CA GLY A 243 -17.99 2.72 17.71
C GLY A 243 -18.52 1.67 16.72
N MET A 244 -17.63 1.18 15.84
CA MET A 244 -17.88 0.09 14.89
C MET A 244 -17.40 -1.26 15.41
#